data_AF-A0A9X4MWM7-F1
#
_entry.id   AF-A0A9X4MWM7-F1
#
_cell.length_a   1.000
_cell.length_b   1.000
_cell.length_c   1.000
_cell.angle_alpha   90.00
_cell.angle_beta   90.00
_cell.angle_gamma   90.00
#
_symmetry.space_group_name_H-M   'P 1'
#
loop_
_entity.id
_entity.type
_entity.pdbx_description
1 polymer ?
#
loop_
_entity_poly.entity_id
_entity_poly.type
_entity_poly.pdbx_seq_one_letter_code
_entity_poly.pdbx_strand_id
1 'polypeptide(L)'
;MEAIQTTLQGRLIGASEVKDFTSGLSTGQTKLTLGVRTADGHFNQTNIKADTVNVSDFASLFDEKVEIILENVSINAYTSGNRAALSVKAKSAFIEII
;
A
#
# COMPACT_ATOMS: atom_id res chain seq x y z
N MET A 1 10.75 14.71 4.27
CA MET A 1 9.58 15.61 4.27
C MET A 1 8.53 14.91 5.10
N GLU A 2 8.08 15.50 6.21
CA GLU A 2 6.99 14.95 7.02
C GLU A 2 5.68 15.44 6.42
N ALA A 3 4.88 14.52 5.88
CA ALA A 3 3.52 14.81 5.44
C ALA A 3 2.59 14.41 6.58
N ILE A 4 1.79 15.36 7.06
CA ILE A 4 0.86 15.12 8.17
C ILE A 4 -0.15 14.03 7.78
N GLN A 5 -0.55 14.02 6.50
CA GLN A 5 -1.50 13.07 5.94
C GLN A 5 -1.29 12.89 4.43
N THR A 6 -1.54 11.71 3.89
CA THR A 6 -1.56 11.44 2.44
C THR A 6 -2.69 10.47 2.12
N THR A 7 -3.47 10.75 1.07
CA THR A 7 -4.56 9.89 0.63
C THR A 7 -4.22 9.18 -0.67
N LEU A 8 -4.66 7.93 -0.78
CA LEU A 8 -4.49 7.07 -1.94
C LEU A 8 -5.85 6.50 -2.30
N GLN A 9 -6.31 6.70 -3.53
CA GLN A 9 -7.54 6.12 -4.02
C GLN A 9 -7.26 5.05 -5.05
N GLY A 10 -8.00 3.94 -4.99
CA GLY A 10 -7.89 2.87 -5.96
C GLY A 10 -8.87 1.75 -5.69
N ARG A 11 -8.97 0.80 -6.62
CA ARG A 11 -9.67 -0.45 -6.38
C ARG A 11 -8.74 -1.42 -5.66
N LEU A 12 -9.21 -2.05 -4.59
CA LEU A 12 -8.45 -3.09 -3.93
C LEU A 12 -8.51 -4.37 -4.76
N ILE A 13 -7.40 -4.71 -5.41
CA ILE A 13 -7.32 -5.84 -6.35
C ILE A 13 -6.72 -7.10 -5.72
N GLY A 14 -6.14 -6.99 -4.52
CA GLY A 14 -5.65 -8.16 -3.81
C GLY A 14 -4.89 -7.85 -2.53
N ALA A 15 -4.88 -8.84 -1.65
CA ALA A 15 -4.09 -8.85 -0.42
C ALA A 15 -3.32 -10.17 -0.34
N SER A 16 -2.06 -10.11 0.10
CA SER A 16 -1.17 -11.28 0.17
C SER A 16 -0.20 -11.15 1.33
N GLU A 17 0.12 -12.26 2.01
CA GLU A 17 1.17 -12.25 3.02
C GLU A 17 2.55 -12.03 2.40
N VAL A 18 3.35 -11.17 3.03
CA VAL A 18 4.74 -10.95 2.65
C VAL A 18 5.61 -12.02 3.29
N LYS A 19 6.27 -12.81 2.45
CA LYS A 19 7.26 -13.80 2.88
C LYS A 19 8.66 -13.26 2.65
N ASP A 20 9.56 -13.55 3.60
CA ASP A 20 10.97 -13.31 3.41
C ASP A 20 11.51 -14.34 2.40
N PHE A 21 12.14 -13.84 1.35
CA PHE A 21 12.64 -14.67 0.26
C PHE A 21 13.84 -15.53 0.67
N THR A 22 14.60 -15.10 1.69
CA THR A 22 15.81 -15.80 2.13
C THR A 22 15.49 -16.90 3.15
N SER A 23 14.53 -16.67 4.04
CA SER A 23 14.16 -17.62 5.10
C SER A 23 12.88 -18.41 4.78
N GLY A 24 12.06 -17.98 3.82
CA GLY A 24 10.76 -18.57 3.51
C GLY A 24 9.69 -18.33 4.59
N LEU A 25 10.04 -17.64 5.68
CA LEU A 25 9.16 -17.36 6.79
C LEU A 25 8.21 -16.19 6.46
N SER A 26 6.99 -16.26 7.00
CA SER A 26 6.06 -15.14 6.91
C SER A 26 6.57 -14.00 7.78
N THR A 27 6.65 -12.80 7.22
CA THR A 27 7.13 -11.61 7.93
C THR A 27 6.09 -11.00 8.87
N GLY A 28 4.87 -11.56 8.90
CA GLY A 28 3.74 -11.00 9.63
C GLY A 28 3.18 -9.72 9.01
N GLN A 29 3.63 -9.37 7.80
CA GLN A 29 3.15 -8.21 7.04
C GLN A 29 2.20 -8.67 5.94
N THR A 30 1.15 -7.89 5.70
CA THR A 30 0.24 -8.09 4.58
C THR A 30 0.48 -7.01 3.53
N LYS A 31 0.69 -7.46 2.30
CA LYS A 31 0.79 -6.63 1.11
C LYS A 31 -0.60 -6.43 0.51
N LEU A 32 -1.09 -5.20 0.54
CA LEU A 32 -2.27 -4.74 -0.16
C LEU A 32 -1.89 -4.19 -1.53
N THR A 33 -2.70 -4.50 -2.53
CA THR A 33 -2.50 -4.02 -3.90
C THR A 33 -3.70 -3.19 -4.30
N LEU A 34 -3.45 -1.91 -4.59
CA LEU A 34 -4.41 -0.98 -5.16
C LEU A 34 -4.15 -0.81 -6.65
N GLY A 35 -5.19 -0.99 -7.46
CA GLY A 35 -5.17 -0.67 -8.88
C GLY A 35 -5.95 0.60 -9.16
N VAL A 36 -5.35 1.55 -9.89
CA VAL A 36 -6.04 2.76 -10.36
C VAL A 36 -5.80 2.93 -11.86
N ARG A 37 -6.86 3.23 -12.61
CA ARG A 37 -6.76 3.67 -14.00
C ARG A 37 -6.68 5.19 -14.02
N THR A 38 -5.58 5.70 -14.57
CA THR A 38 -5.43 7.14 -14.84
C THR A 38 -6.38 7.57 -15.95
N ALA A 39 -6.71 8.88 -16.00
CA ALA A 39 -7.51 9.45 -17.08
C ALA A 39 -6.91 9.18 -18.47
N ASP A 40 -5.59 9.02 -18.52
CA ASP A 40 -4.79 8.76 -19.72
C ASP A 40 -4.84 7.28 -20.16
N GLY A 41 -5.64 6.44 -19.48
CA GLY A 41 -5.83 5.02 -19.77
C GLY A 41 -4.76 4.09 -19.19
N HIS A 42 -3.70 4.62 -18.60
CA HIS A 42 -2.64 3.82 -17.97
C HIS A 42 -3.11 3.21 -16.65
N PHE A 43 -2.75 1.96 -16.42
CA PHE A 43 -3.01 1.24 -15.17
C PHE A 43 -1.83 1.38 -14.22
N ASN A 44 -2.05 2.01 -13.07
CA ASN A 44 -1.07 2.16 -12.01
C ASN A 44 -1.40 1.21 -10.88
N GLN A 45 -0.38 0.49 -10.42
CA GLN A 45 -0.48 -0.41 -9.28
C GLN A 45 0.33 0.14 -8.11
N THR A 46 -0.33 0.35 -6.97
CA THR A 46 0.32 0.77 -5.72
C THR A 46 0.32 -0.41 -4.77
N ASN A 47 1.51 -0.81 -4.31
CA ASN A 47 1.68 -1.89 -3.34
C ASN A 47 1.95 -1.28 -1.96
N ILE A 48 1.11 -1.59 -0.99
CA ILE A 48 1.21 -1.11 0.39
C ILE A 48 1.53 -2.31 1.27
N LYS A 49 2.53 -2.20 2.14
CA LYS A 49 2.82 -3.21 3.17
C LYS A 49 2.29 -2.69 4.50
N ALA A 50 1.42 -3.46 5.13
CA ALA A 50 0.84 -3.17 6.43
C ALA A 50 1.30 -4.23 7.43
N ASP A 51 1.73 -3.78 8.60
CA ASP A 51 2.20 -4.64 9.68
C ASP A 51 1.01 -5.05 10.57
N THR A 52 1.03 -6.29 11.08
CA THR A 52 0.08 -6.75 12.12
C THR A 52 -1.40 -6.80 11.68
N VAL A 53 -1.65 -6.98 10.39
CA VAL A 53 -3.00 -7.12 9.82
C VAL A 53 -3.08 -8.38 8.96
N ASN A 54 -4.23 -9.08 8.98
CA ASN A 54 -4.42 -10.31 8.24
C ASN A 54 -5.08 -10.05 6.89
N VAL A 55 -4.82 -10.92 5.91
CA VAL A 55 -5.49 -10.86 4.59
C VAL A 55 -7.02 -10.93 4.72
N SER A 56 -7.53 -11.70 5.70
CA SER A 56 -8.96 -11.84 5.97
C SER A 56 -9.66 -10.53 6.28
N ASP A 57 -8.95 -9.59 6.89
CA ASP A 57 -9.51 -8.31 7.34
C ASP A 57 -9.87 -7.40 6.16
N PHE A 58 -9.32 -7.68 4.98
CA PHE A 58 -9.54 -6.93 3.74
C PHE A 58 -10.43 -7.67 2.74
N ALA A 59 -10.91 -8.87 3.07
CA ALA A 59 -11.66 -9.70 2.12
C ALA A 59 -12.98 -9.06 1.68
N SER A 60 -13.63 -8.30 2.56
CA SER A 60 -14.85 -7.53 2.26
C SER A 60 -14.61 -6.29 1.39
N LEU A 61 -13.35 -5.89 1.22
CA LEU A 61 -12.96 -4.70 0.46
C LEU A 61 -12.47 -5.04 -0.95
N PHE A 62 -12.40 -6.33 -1.32
CA PHE A 62 -11.98 -6.74 -2.65
C PHE A 62 -12.96 -6.26 -3.72
N ASP A 63 -12.42 -5.83 -4.87
CA ASP A 63 -13.15 -5.23 -5.99
C ASP A 63 -13.86 -3.89 -5.70
N GLU A 64 -13.88 -3.45 -4.44
CA GLU A 64 -14.42 -2.16 -4.05
C GLU A 64 -13.44 -1.02 -4.33
N LYS A 65 -14.01 0.15 -4.60
CA LYS A 65 -13.24 1.39 -4.67
C LYS A 65 -13.01 1.86 -3.23
N VAL A 66 -11.75 1.98 -2.86
CA VAL A 66 -11.33 2.36 -1.51
C VAL A 66 -10.48 3.63 -1.52
N GLU A 67 -10.62 4.42 -0.48
CA GLU A 67 -9.69 5.47 -0.09
C GLU A 67 -8.86 4.99 1.10
N ILE A 68 -7.54 5.08 0.97
CA ILE A 68 -6.60 4.82 2.06
C ILE A 68 -6.02 6.15 2.51
N ILE A 69 -6.30 6.50 3.76
CA ILE A 69 -5.81 7.69 4.43
C ILE A 69 -4.64 7.28 5.30
N LEU A 70 -3.44 7.73 4.95
CA LEU A 70 -2.21 7.52 5.71
C LEU A 70 -1.96 8.73 6.60
N GLU A 71 -1.74 8.50 7.89
CA GLU A 71 -1.45 9.55 8.87
C GLU A 71 -0.03 9.45 9.40
N ASN A 72 0.54 10.61 9.72
CA ASN A 72 1.91 10.76 10.25
C ASN A 72 2.93 10.05 9.35
N VAL A 73 3.01 10.57 8.12
CA VAL A 73 3.72 9.95 7.01
C VAL A 73 5.14 10.51 6.92
N SER A 74 6.12 9.63 7.01
CA SER A 74 7.51 9.92 6.67
C SER A 74 7.78 9.52 5.23
N ILE A 75 8.21 10.50 4.42
CA ILE A 75 8.61 10.28 3.03
C ILE A 75 10.12 10.42 2.95
N ASN A 76 10.77 9.32 2.60
CA ASN A 76 12.22 9.22 2.42
C ASN A 76 12.54 8.94 0.95
N ALA A 77 13.24 9.87 0.31
CA ALA A 77 13.78 9.64 -1.02
C ALA A 77 15.07 8.84 -0.93
N TYR A 78 15.23 7.85 -1.80
CA TYR A 78 16.44 7.05 -1.91
C TYR A 78 16.69 6.67 -3.36
N THR A 79 17.94 6.42 -3.70
CA THR A 79 18.33 5.92 -5.02
C THR A 79 18.33 4.39 -5.00
N SER A 80 17.56 3.77 -5.89
CA SER A 80 17.55 2.32 -6.09
C SER A 80 18.10 2.01 -7.48
N GLY A 81 19.38 1.64 -7.55
CA GLY A 81 20.12 1.52 -8.81
C GLY A 81 20.15 2.86 -9.56
N ASN A 82 19.73 2.86 -10.84
CA ASN A 82 19.64 4.07 -11.69
C ASN A 82 18.29 4.80 -11.58
N ARG A 83 17.50 4.57 -10.53
CA ARG A 83 16.17 5.18 -10.37
C ARG A 83 16.06 5.91 -9.03
N ALA A 84 15.46 7.09 -9.05
CA ALA A 84 14.95 7.73 -7.84
C ALA A 84 13.72 6.96 -7.35
N ALA A 85 13.71 6.61 -6.07
CA ALA A 85 12.63 5.91 -5.41
C ALA A 85 12.17 6.71 -4.18
N LEU A 86 10.89 6.59 -3.85
CA LEU A 86 10.29 7.20 -2.68
C LEU A 86 9.77 6.09 -1.77
N SER A 87 10.26 6.06 -0.54
CA SER A 87 9.74 5.21 0.53
C SER A 87 8.78 6.04 1.38
N VAL A 88 7.53 5.59 1.44
CA VAL A 88 6.47 6.22 2.24
C VAL A 88 6.17 5.27 3.40
N LYS A 89 6.38 5.73 4.64
CA LYS A 89 6.02 4.99 5.85
C LYS A 89 5.05 5.83 6.68
N ALA A 90 3.94 5.24 7.08
CA ALA A 90 2.90 5.89 7.88
C ALA A 90 2.79 5.22 9.26
N LYS A 91 2.35 5.96 10.27
CA LYS A 91 2.12 5.40 11.62
C LYS A 91 0.75 4.72 11.71
N SER A 92 -0.26 5.28 11.06
CA SER A 92 -1.61 4.76 11.00
C SER A 92 -2.16 4.86 9.58
N ALA A 93 -3.09 3.96 9.27
CA ALA A 93 -3.80 3.94 8.00
C ALA A 93 -5.28 3.65 8.27
N PHE A 94 -6.15 4.42 7.63
CA PHE A 94 -7.59 4.19 7.61
C PHE A 94 -8.02 3.84 6.19
N ILE A 95 -8.92 2.88 6.03
CA ILE A 95 -9.46 2.47 4.73
C ILE A 95 -10.97 2.64 4.75
N GLU A 96 -11.50 3.38 3.79
CA GLU A 96 -12.93 3.63 3.62
C GLU A 96 -13.39 3.27 2.21
N ILE A 97 -14.61 2.77 2.08
CA ILE A 97 -15.26 2.50 0.79
C ILE A 97 -15.87 3.81 0.26
N ILE A 98 -15.71 4.09 -1.03
CA ILE A 98 -16.21 5.31 -1.70
C ILE A 98 -17.11 5.00 -2.90
#